data_AF-A0A0L8GFI8-F1
#
_entry.id   AF-A0A0L8GFI8-F1
#
_cell.length_a   1.000
_cell.length_b   1.000
_cell.length_c   1.000
_cell.angle_alpha   90.00
_cell.angle_beta   90.00
_cell.angle_gamma   90.00
#
_symmetry.space_group_name_H-M   'P 1'
#
loop_
_entity.id
_entity.type
_entity.pdbx_description
1 polymer ?
#
loop_
_entity_poly.entity_id
_entity_poly.type
_entity_poly.pdbx_seq_one_letter_code
_entity_poly.pdbx_strand_id
1 'polypeptide(L)'
;MKKYAILKVRLVDTFQRSETEAAAKILEEELGDSKPSELMDKMLALVHPSESPSFLFKEIFLHKLPPWVQALITQTEIKDLQQLAKAADKHFLSSGVMVNTIGSAPRHGRAKHDDLCFYHAKFGKKAT
;
A
#
# COMPACT_ATOMS: atom_id res chain seq x y z
N MET A 1 31.38 37.10 -14.68
CA MET A 1 30.78 36.31 -13.57
C MET A 1 30.08 35.00 -14.01
N LYS A 2 30.47 34.32 -15.12
CA LYS A 2 29.77 33.11 -15.60
C LYS A 2 30.38 31.76 -15.16
N LYS A 3 31.61 31.74 -14.64
CA LYS A 3 32.34 30.49 -14.32
C LYS A 3 31.66 29.67 -13.21
N TYR A 4 31.25 30.32 -12.12
CA TYR A 4 30.54 29.65 -11.02
C TYR A 4 29.20 29.09 -11.46
N ALA A 5 28.43 29.83 -12.27
CA ALA A 5 27.14 29.36 -12.78
C ALA A 5 27.30 28.10 -13.66
N ILE A 6 28.31 28.07 -14.53
CA ILE A 6 28.60 26.91 -15.39
C ILE A 6 29.00 25.70 -14.55
N LEU A 7 29.86 25.89 -13.55
CA LEU A 7 30.27 24.81 -12.64
C LEU A 7 29.09 24.28 -11.83
N LYS A 8 28.25 25.18 -11.28
CA LYS A 8 27.07 24.80 -10.52
C LYS A 8 26.08 24.00 -11.37
N VAL A 9 25.81 24.44 -12.59
CA VAL A 9 24.91 23.72 -13.52
C VAL A 9 25.47 22.35 -13.86
N ARG A 10 26.76 22.24 -14.21
CA ARG A 10 27.37 20.93 -14.48
C ARG A 10 27.31 19.99 -13.28
N LEU A 11 27.58 20.50 -12.08
CA LEU A 11 27.54 19.69 -10.87
C LEU A 11 26.12 19.15 -10.62
N VAL A 12 25.11 20.02 -10.73
CA VAL A 12 23.71 19.61 -10.60
C VAL A 12 23.37 18.58 -11.69
N ASP A 13 23.67 18.85 -12.95
CA ASP A 13 23.37 17.96 -14.07
C ASP A 13 24.03 16.58 -13.96
N THR A 14 25.26 16.51 -13.43
CA THR A 14 26.00 15.24 -13.32
C THR A 14 25.53 14.39 -12.13
N PHE A 15 25.12 15.03 -11.03
CA PHE A 15 24.78 14.34 -9.77
C PHE A 15 23.28 14.30 -9.49
N GLN A 16 22.47 14.96 -10.30
CA GLN A 16 21.03 14.87 -10.22
C GLN A 16 20.60 13.50 -10.74
N ARG A 17 19.67 12.88 -9.99
CA ARG A 17 19.10 11.59 -10.35
C ARG A 17 18.51 11.65 -11.77
N SER A 18 18.84 10.68 -12.61
CA SER A 18 18.26 10.59 -13.95
C SER A 18 16.75 10.39 -13.85
N GLU A 19 16.01 10.86 -14.85
CA GLU A 19 14.55 10.65 -14.92
C GLU A 19 14.19 9.16 -14.85
N THR A 20 15.01 8.30 -15.46
CA THR A 20 14.84 6.85 -15.44
C THR A 20 15.04 6.23 -14.05
N GLU A 21 16.04 6.70 -13.30
CA GLU A 21 16.29 6.23 -11.93
C GLU A 21 15.20 6.73 -10.99
N ALA A 22 14.73 7.97 -11.16
CA ALA A 22 13.60 8.51 -10.41
C ALA A 22 12.32 7.70 -10.65
N ALA A 23 11.99 7.42 -11.91
CA ALA A 23 10.84 6.59 -12.27
C ALA A 23 10.96 5.17 -11.70
N ALA A 24 12.13 4.53 -11.83
CA ALA A 24 12.38 3.21 -11.25
C ALA A 24 12.17 3.21 -9.73
N LYS A 25 12.63 4.27 -9.05
CA LYS A 25 12.46 4.38 -7.59
C LYS A 25 11.01 4.60 -7.17
N ILE A 26 10.25 5.41 -7.92
CA ILE A 26 8.80 5.60 -7.70
C ILE A 26 8.06 4.26 -7.86
N LEU A 27 8.46 3.44 -8.82
CA LEU A 27 7.88 2.11 -9.04
C LEU A 27 8.30 1.08 -7.98
N GLU A 28 9.47 1.24 -7.36
CA GLU A 28 9.93 0.38 -6.27
C GLU A 28 9.28 0.75 -4.93
N GLU A 29 8.90 2.01 -4.72
CA GLU A 29 8.31 2.45 -3.45
C GLU A 29 7.02 1.67 -3.14
N GLU A 30 6.87 1.24 -1.89
CA GLU A 30 5.73 0.48 -1.40
C GLU A 30 5.15 1.14 -0.16
N LEU A 31 3.85 0.89 0.09
CA LEU A 31 3.18 1.47 1.24
C LEU A 31 3.77 0.96 2.58
N GLY A 32 4.13 -0.32 2.65
CA GLY A 32 4.66 -0.95 3.88
C GLY A 32 3.79 -0.65 5.11
N ASP A 33 4.42 -0.10 6.14
CA ASP A 33 3.77 0.40 7.37
C ASP A 33 3.52 1.93 7.37
N SER A 34 3.88 2.61 6.28
CA SER A 34 3.71 4.05 6.14
C SER A 34 2.26 4.42 5.83
N LYS A 35 1.90 5.67 6.15
CA LYS A 35 0.59 6.21 5.78
C LYS A 35 0.56 6.54 4.29
N PRO A 36 -0.61 6.44 3.62
CA PRO A 36 -0.77 6.88 2.24
C PRO A 36 -0.26 8.32 1.96
N SER A 37 -0.43 9.27 2.87
CA SER A 37 0.16 10.62 2.75
C SER A 37 1.69 10.61 2.72
N GLU A 38 2.30 9.83 3.59
CA GLU A 38 3.75 9.70 3.66
C GLU A 38 4.32 9.04 2.40
N LEU A 39 3.63 8.02 1.86
CA LEU A 39 3.96 7.42 0.57
C LEU A 39 3.90 8.46 -0.56
N MET A 40 2.85 9.27 -0.59
CA MET A 40 2.71 10.36 -1.58
C MET A 40 3.85 11.37 -1.48
N ASP A 41 4.23 11.78 -0.27
CA ASP A 41 5.36 12.69 -0.04
C ASP A 41 6.69 12.09 -0.54
N LYS A 42 6.93 10.80 -0.26
CA LYS A 42 8.12 10.09 -0.75
C LYS A 42 8.15 10.05 -2.28
N MET A 43 7.03 9.69 -2.92
CA MET A 43 6.94 9.67 -4.38
C MET A 43 7.16 11.06 -4.99
N LEU A 44 6.58 12.12 -4.40
CA LEU A 44 6.76 13.51 -4.88
C LEU A 44 8.18 14.02 -4.69
N ALA A 45 8.87 13.60 -3.63
CA ALA A 45 10.27 13.94 -3.40
C ALA A 45 11.23 13.33 -4.44
N LEU A 46 10.80 12.27 -5.13
CA LEU A 46 11.56 11.65 -6.22
C LEU A 46 11.33 12.35 -7.56
N VAL A 47 10.21 13.06 -7.73
CA VAL A 47 9.90 13.84 -8.93
C VAL A 47 10.73 15.11 -8.94
N HIS A 48 11.23 15.49 -10.11
CA HIS A 48 11.97 16.74 -10.25
C HIS A 48 11.07 17.94 -9.94
N PRO A 49 11.54 18.98 -9.23
CA PRO A 49 10.71 20.12 -8.84
C PRO A 49 10.07 20.90 -10.00
N SER A 50 10.57 20.71 -11.22
CA SER A 50 10.07 21.36 -12.43
C SER A 50 8.97 20.55 -13.13
N GLU A 51 8.74 19.29 -12.74
CA GLU A 51 7.79 18.41 -13.39
C GLU A 51 6.50 18.32 -12.57
N SER A 52 5.36 18.51 -13.22
CA SER A 52 4.07 18.30 -12.58
C SER A 52 3.72 16.81 -12.63
N PRO A 53 3.31 16.22 -11.50
CA PRO A 53 2.92 14.81 -11.46
C PRO A 53 1.70 14.58 -12.37
N SER A 54 1.86 13.64 -13.30
CA SER A 54 0.87 13.33 -14.34
C SER A 54 -0.27 12.43 -13.81
N PHE A 55 -1.27 12.16 -14.66
CA PHE A 55 -2.34 11.21 -14.33
C PHE A 55 -1.78 9.80 -14.03
N LEU A 56 -0.68 9.40 -14.68
CA LEU A 56 0.00 8.13 -14.41
C LEU A 56 0.56 8.07 -13.00
N PHE A 57 1.07 9.19 -12.49
CA PHE A 57 1.57 9.26 -11.12
C PHE A 57 0.45 9.00 -10.10
N LYS A 58 -0.74 9.57 -10.34
CA LYS A 58 -1.94 9.26 -9.55
C LYS A 58 -2.28 7.78 -9.62
N GLU A 59 -2.28 7.19 -10.81
CA GLU A 59 -2.62 5.79 -11.01
C GLU A 59 -1.61 4.83 -10.33
N ILE A 60 -0.31 5.13 -10.43
CA ILE A 60 0.74 4.39 -9.74
C ILE A 60 0.49 4.44 -8.23
N PHE A 61 0.24 5.63 -7.68
CA PHE A 61 -0.07 5.77 -6.25
C PHE A 61 -1.28 4.92 -5.84
N LEU A 62 -2.37 4.96 -6.61
CA LEU A 62 -3.56 4.14 -6.32
C LEU A 62 -3.22 2.64 -6.34
N HIS A 63 -2.46 2.17 -7.32
CA HIS A 63 -2.05 0.77 -7.42
C HIS A 63 -1.17 0.31 -6.24
N LYS A 64 -0.50 1.22 -5.55
CA LYS A 64 0.29 0.92 -4.34
C LYS A 64 -0.56 0.80 -3.07
N LEU A 65 -1.81 1.24 -3.09
CA LEU A 65 -2.71 1.15 -1.95
C LEU A 65 -3.44 -0.20 -1.90
N PRO A 66 -3.89 -0.65 -0.72
CA PRO A 66 -4.77 -1.81 -0.61
C PRO A 66 -6.09 -1.62 -1.39
N PRO A 67 -6.67 -2.68 -1.98
CA PRO A 67 -7.86 -2.57 -2.84
C PRO A 67 -9.06 -1.89 -2.18
N TRP A 68 -9.24 -2.09 -0.88
CA TRP A 68 -10.33 -1.49 -0.12
C TRP A 68 -10.18 0.04 0.03
N VAL A 69 -8.94 0.53 0.14
CA VAL A 69 -8.64 1.97 0.18
C VAL A 69 -8.88 2.57 -1.21
N GLN A 70 -8.42 1.88 -2.26
CA GLN A 70 -8.62 2.31 -3.64
C GLN A 70 -10.11 2.52 -3.95
N ALA A 71 -10.96 1.54 -3.60
CA ALA A 71 -12.40 1.62 -3.85
C ALA A 71 -13.06 2.85 -3.22
N LEU A 72 -12.60 3.27 -2.04
CA LEU A 72 -13.11 4.45 -1.33
C LEU A 72 -12.59 5.75 -1.95
N ILE A 73 -11.32 5.80 -2.33
CA ILE A 73 -10.71 7.00 -2.92
C ILE A 73 -11.20 7.24 -4.34
N THR A 74 -11.38 6.20 -5.15
CA THR A 74 -11.84 6.34 -6.55
C THR A 74 -13.23 6.95 -6.64
N GLN A 75 -14.06 6.80 -5.60
CA GLN A 75 -15.37 7.48 -5.49
C GLN A 75 -15.24 8.98 -5.20
N THR A 76 -14.10 9.43 -4.69
CA THR A 76 -13.85 10.84 -4.39
C THR A 76 -13.18 11.53 -5.58
N GLU A 77 -13.82 12.56 -6.13
CA GLU A 77 -13.25 13.38 -7.21
C GLU A 77 -12.21 14.39 -6.69
N ILE A 78 -11.13 13.89 -6.09
CA ILE A 78 -10.03 14.74 -5.61
C ILE A 78 -8.97 14.86 -6.72
N LYS A 79 -8.75 16.11 -7.17
CA LYS A 79 -7.75 16.46 -8.19
C LYS A 79 -6.35 16.65 -7.62
N ASP A 80 -6.27 17.12 -6.38
CA ASP A 80 -4.99 17.38 -5.70
C ASP A 80 -4.44 16.09 -5.07
N LEU A 81 -3.20 15.73 -5.38
CA LEU A 81 -2.58 14.49 -4.93
C LEU A 81 -2.37 14.45 -3.41
N GLN A 82 -2.02 15.59 -2.82
CA GLN A 82 -1.83 15.72 -1.38
C GLN A 82 -3.16 15.56 -0.63
N GLN A 83 -4.23 16.20 -1.11
CA GLN A 83 -5.58 16.00 -0.57
C GLN A 83 -6.08 14.56 -0.76
N LEU A 84 -5.78 13.95 -1.92
CA LEU A 84 -6.14 12.56 -2.20
C LEU A 84 -5.47 11.60 -1.21
N ALA A 85 -4.18 11.80 -0.93
CA ALA A 85 -3.45 11.00 0.03
C ALA A 85 -3.93 11.23 1.48
N LYS A 86 -4.30 12.47 1.84
CA LYS A 86 -4.93 12.76 3.14
C LYS A 86 -6.32 12.13 3.30
N ALA A 87 -7.09 12.04 2.21
CA ALA A 87 -8.36 11.31 2.22
C ALA A 87 -8.12 9.81 2.39
N ALA A 88 -7.10 9.27 1.70
CA ALA A 88 -6.66 7.89 1.84
C ALA A 88 -6.32 7.53 3.30
N ASP A 89 -5.57 8.39 4.00
CA ASP A 89 -5.20 8.18 5.40
C ASP A 89 -6.39 7.95 6.32
N LYS A 90 -7.48 8.70 6.11
CA LYS A 90 -8.70 8.59 6.93
C LYS A 90 -9.31 7.20 6.82
N HIS A 91 -9.28 6.64 5.62
CA HIS A 91 -9.77 5.29 5.38
C HIS A 91 -8.75 4.26 5.86
N PHE A 92 -7.45 4.46 5.60
CA PHE A 92 -6.35 3.58 5.99
C PHE A 92 -6.36 3.26 7.49
N LEU A 93 -6.47 4.29 8.33
CA LEU A 93 -6.48 4.15 9.79
C LEU A 93 -7.76 3.52 10.33
N SER A 94 -8.91 3.78 9.69
CA SER A 94 -10.21 3.26 10.12
C SER A 94 -10.32 1.73 9.93
N SER A 95 -9.55 1.16 9.01
CA SER A 95 -9.59 -0.26 8.68
C SER A 95 -8.42 -1.08 9.23
N GLY A 96 -7.61 -0.53 10.14
CA GLY A 96 -6.67 -1.32 10.96
C GLY A 96 -7.36 -2.43 11.80
N VAL A 97 -8.69 -2.50 11.78
CA VAL A 97 -9.54 -3.54 12.39
C VAL A 97 -10.01 -4.61 11.38
N MET A 98 -9.57 -4.58 10.12
CA MET A 98 -9.79 -5.71 9.21
C MET A 98 -8.74 -6.78 9.50
N VAL A 99 -8.94 -7.50 10.62
CA VAL A 99 -8.30 -8.78 10.89
C VAL A 99 -8.59 -9.66 9.68
N ASN A 100 -7.56 -10.03 8.94
CA ASN A 100 -7.68 -11.08 7.93
C ASN A 100 -7.86 -12.41 8.68
N THR A 101 -9.07 -12.66 9.18
CA THR A 101 -9.42 -13.96 9.77
C THR A 101 -9.32 -14.94 8.63
N ILE A 102 -8.25 -15.72 8.59
CA ILE A 102 -8.12 -16.88 7.72
C ILE A 102 -9.43 -17.63 7.84
N GLY A 103 -10.16 -17.71 6.72
CA GLY A 103 -11.57 -18.04 6.68
C GLY A 103 -11.90 -19.25 7.54
N SER A 104 -12.53 -19.02 8.69
CA SER A 104 -13.32 -20.07 9.32
C SER A 104 -14.56 -20.22 8.46
N ALA A 105 -14.51 -21.18 7.53
CA ALA A 105 -15.66 -21.59 6.74
C ALA A 105 -16.90 -21.73 7.66
N PRO A 106 -18.10 -21.34 7.20
CA PRO A 106 -19.31 -21.49 8.00
C PRO A 106 -19.49 -22.98 8.25
N ARG A 107 -19.39 -23.38 9.53
CA ARG A 107 -19.72 -24.75 9.94
C ARG A 107 -21.21 -24.94 9.67
N HIS A 108 -21.49 -25.59 8.55
CA HIS A 108 -22.78 -26.22 8.28
C HIS A 108 -23.20 -26.96 9.55
N GLY A 109 -24.45 -26.76 9.97
CA GLY A 109 -25.02 -27.40 11.16
C GLY A 109 -24.77 -28.90 11.11
N ARG A 110 -23.87 -29.37 11.98
CA ARG A 110 -23.52 -30.78 12.10
C ARG A 110 -24.67 -31.48 12.82
N ALA A 111 -25.44 -32.27 12.07
CA ALA A 111 -26.25 -33.33 12.64
C ALA A 111 -25.39 -34.13 13.63
N LYS A 112 -25.93 -34.46 14.80
CA LYS A 112 -25.23 -35.19 15.86
C LYS A 112 -24.68 -36.51 15.31
N HIS A 113 -23.39 -36.53 15.00
CA HIS A 113 -22.65 -37.75 14.84
C HIS A 113 -21.91 -37.94 16.16
N ASP A 114 -22.15 -39.08 16.83
CA ASP A 114 -21.39 -39.53 18.00
C ASP A 114 -19.94 -39.82 17.57
N ASP A 115 -19.19 -38.76 17.30
CA ASP A 115 -17.76 -38.80 17.00
C ASP A 115 -17.00 -38.97 18.31
N LEU A 116 -16.98 -40.22 18.78
CA LEU A 116 -15.99 -40.66 19.76
C LEU A 116 -14.60 -40.31 19.23
N CYS A 117 -13.81 -39.60 20.04
CA CYS A 117 -12.46 -39.19 19.65
C CYS A 117 -11.57 -40.41 19.36
N PHE A 118 -10.46 -40.22 18.61
CA PHE A 118 -9.54 -41.29 18.22
C PHE A 118 -9.15 -42.23 19.38
N TYR A 119 -9.04 -41.67 20.59
CA TYR A 119 -8.74 -42.44 21.80
C TYR A 119 -9.89 -43.36 22.22
N HIS A 120 -11.14 -42.91 22.15
CA HIS A 120 -12.32 -43.72 22.42
C HIS A 120 -12.58 -44.74 21.29
N ALA A 121 -12.24 -44.41 20.04
CA ALA A 121 -12.26 -45.37 18.93
C ALA A 121 -11.23 -46.49 19.12
N LYS A 122 -10.05 -46.17 19.65
CA LYS A 122 -8.94 -47.14 19.83
C LYS A 122 -9.07 -47.97 21.12
N PHE A 123 -9.57 -47.37 22.21
CA PHE A 123 -9.56 -47.99 23.54
C PHE A 123 -10.97 -48.27 24.11
N GLY A 124 -12.04 -47.81 23.46
CA GLY A 124 -13.43 -48.13 23.80
C GLY A 124 -13.76 -47.93 25.27
N LYS A 125 -14.47 -48.90 25.87
CA LYS A 125 -14.95 -48.88 27.27
C LYS A 125 -13.83 -48.90 28.32
N LYS A 126 -12.56 -48.99 27.92
CA LYS A 126 -11.40 -48.81 28.82
C LYS A 126 -11.01 -47.33 29.00
N ALA A 127 -11.69 -46.43 28.30
CA ALA A 127 -11.52 -44.97 28.39
C ALA A 127 -12.56 -44.29 29.29
N THR A 128 -13.44 -45.07 29.93
CA THR A 128 -14.40 -44.64 30.96
C THR A 128 -13.92 -45.02 32.35
#